data_AF-A0A7V0YBV8-F1
#
_entry.id   AF-A0A7V0YBV8-F1
#
_cell.length_a   1.000
_cell.length_b   1.000
_cell.length_c   1.000
_cell.angle_alpha   90.00
_cell.angle_beta   90.00
_cell.angle_gamma   90.00
#
_symmetry.space_group_name_H-M   'P 1'
#
loop_
_entity.id
_entity.type
_entity.pdbx_description
1 polymer ?
#
loop_
_entity_poly.entity_id
_entity_poly.type
_entity_poly.pdbx_seq_one_letter_code
_entity_poly.pdbx_strand_id
1 'polypeptide(L)'
;EAFDQAYGLAHDRTSDWGVELSLELWNAGLDDPAYHEHRVRIAREFLALFPDPEPDVILSLRRGEGESLWALGRRQEAEAVYAALVERLPDEGWAYIGWSDQYYLCNTPDRPEDYRRAEAILRRALHRPDLRDRGDVLDRLARLYREWHRPEEQAPVEACAHDEGKGKSGLKRLVTRLKGPSDVEPAPPPVRPQRNEPCWCASGKKYKHCHMQSDRKHERR
;
A
#
# COMPACT_ATOMS: atom_id res chain seq x y z
N GLU A 1 -16.51 15.95 12.71
CA GLU A 1 -16.72 17.26 13.38
C GLU A 1 -18.16 17.77 13.31
N ALA A 2 -18.72 18.15 12.15
CA ALA A 2 -20.08 18.73 12.11
C ALA A 2 -21.18 17.81 12.67
N PHE A 3 -21.08 16.51 12.42
CA PHE A 3 -21.98 15.51 13.01
C PHE A 3 -21.80 15.40 14.53
N ASP A 4 -20.56 15.20 14.98
CA ASP A 4 -20.24 15.08 16.42
C ASP A 4 -20.67 16.33 17.20
N GLN A 5 -20.43 17.51 16.64
CA GLN A 5 -20.89 18.79 17.20
C GLN A 5 -22.42 18.89 17.24
N ALA A 6 -23.12 18.47 16.19
CA ALA A 6 -24.59 18.48 16.15
C ALA A 6 -25.23 17.56 17.19
N TYR A 7 -24.53 16.50 17.61
CA TYR A 7 -25.02 15.52 18.58
C TYR A 7 -24.28 15.56 19.94
N GLY A 8 -23.43 16.55 20.19
CA GLY A 8 -22.75 16.74 21.47
C GLY A 8 -21.73 15.65 21.83
N LEU A 9 -21.18 14.95 20.84
CA LEU A 9 -20.18 13.89 21.02
C LEU A 9 -18.80 14.54 21.19
N ALA A 10 -18.46 14.92 22.43
CA ALA A 10 -17.23 15.66 22.74
C ALA A 10 -16.04 14.77 23.14
N HIS A 11 -16.28 13.51 23.54
CA HIS A 11 -15.25 12.60 24.06
C HIS A 11 -15.06 11.33 23.21
N ASP A 12 -16.11 10.89 22.51
CA ASP A 12 -16.07 9.73 21.62
C ASP A 12 -16.45 10.18 20.20
N ARG A 13 -15.48 10.70 19.44
CA ARG A 13 -15.77 11.15 18.07
C ARG A 13 -16.15 9.94 17.23
N THR A 14 -17.12 10.12 16.34
CA THR A 14 -17.61 9.04 15.47
C THR A 14 -16.46 8.41 14.64
N SER A 15 -15.42 9.19 14.31
CA SER A 15 -14.19 8.72 13.67
C SER A 15 -13.40 7.71 14.50
N ASP A 16 -13.27 7.98 15.80
CA ASP A 16 -12.42 7.20 16.71
C ASP A 16 -13.08 5.82 16.89
N TRP A 17 -14.39 5.80 17.13
CA TRP A 17 -15.18 4.58 17.18
C TRP A 17 -15.15 3.77 15.88
N GLY A 18 -15.25 4.42 14.73
CA GLY A 18 -15.20 3.74 13.43
C GLY A 18 -13.87 3.02 13.19
N VAL A 19 -12.76 3.63 13.61
CA VAL A 19 -11.42 3.03 13.52
C VAL A 19 -11.25 1.90 14.54
N GLU A 20 -11.65 2.11 15.79
CA GLU A 20 -11.57 1.09 16.84
C GLU A 20 -12.40 -0.15 16.51
N LEU A 21 -13.65 0.03 16.08
CA LEU A 21 -14.50 -1.08 15.67
C LEU A 21 -13.88 -1.83 14.49
N SER A 22 -13.27 -1.13 13.53
CA SER A 22 -12.55 -1.77 12.43
C SER A 22 -11.41 -2.65 12.95
N LEU A 23 -10.65 -2.21 13.96
CA LEU A 23 -9.58 -3.01 14.55
C LEU A 23 -10.12 -4.25 15.30
N GLU A 24 -11.20 -4.10 16.07
CA GLU A 24 -11.77 -5.25 16.78
C GLU A 24 -12.38 -6.29 15.83
N LEU A 25 -12.96 -5.84 14.72
CA LEU A 25 -13.41 -6.76 13.67
C LEU A 25 -12.26 -7.49 12.98
N TRP A 26 -11.06 -6.90 12.92
CA TRP A 26 -9.87 -7.63 12.47
C TRP A 26 -9.49 -8.74 13.45
N ASN A 27 -9.43 -8.41 14.75
CA ASN A 27 -9.09 -9.37 15.79
C ASN A 27 -10.05 -10.56 15.78
N ALA A 28 -11.36 -10.31 15.72
CA ALA A 28 -12.37 -11.36 15.61
C ALA A 28 -12.24 -12.16 14.30
N GLY A 29 -11.81 -11.51 13.21
CA GLY A 29 -11.56 -12.13 11.91
C GLY A 29 -10.45 -13.18 11.90
N LEU A 30 -9.50 -13.10 12.84
CA LEU A 30 -8.43 -14.10 12.99
C LEU A 30 -8.98 -15.48 13.37
N ASP A 31 -10.10 -15.52 14.11
CA ASP A 31 -10.77 -16.76 14.51
C ASP A 31 -11.94 -17.12 13.56
N ASP A 32 -12.74 -16.13 13.15
CA ASP A 32 -13.87 -16.31 12.25
C ASP A 32 -13.81 -15.33 11.06
N PRO A 33 -13.47 -15.80 9.84
CA PRO A 33 -13.35 -14.96 8.66
C PRO A 33 -14.60 -14.13 8.31
N ALA A 34 -15.79 -14.47 8.82
CA ALA A 34 -17.00 -13.66 8.61
C ALA A 34 -16.84 -12.21 9.11
N TYR A 35 -16.03 -11.98 10.14
CA TYR A 35 -15.77 -10.63 10.66
C TYR A 35 -14.94 -9.77 9.71
N HIS A 36 -14.16 -10.36 8.81
CA HIS A 36 -13.49 -9.60 7.74
C HIS A 36 -14.51 -9.01 6.75
N GLU A 37 -15.62 -9.70 6.45
CA GLU A 37 -16.69 -9.12 5.62
C GLU A 37 -17.38 -7.94 6.34
N HIS A 38 -17.58 -8.05 7.67
CA HIS A 38 -18.09 -6.94 8.47
C HIS A 38 -17.14 -5.74 8.48
N ARG A 39 -15.83 -5.96 8.62
CA ARG A 39 -14.81 -4.89 8.56
C ARG A 39 -14.81 -4.17 7.22
N VAL A 40 -14.87 -4.93 6.11
CA VAL A 40 -15.00 -4.35 4.74
C VAL A 40 -16.27 -3.51 4.63
N ARG A 41 -17.40 -4.02 5.10
CA ARG A 41 -18.67 -3.32 5.04
C ARG A 41 -18.64 -2.00 5.81
N ILE A 42 -18.19 -2.02 7.07
CA ILE A 42 -18.15 -0.81 7.91
C ILE A 42 -17.19 0.23 7.33
N ALA A 43 -16.01 -0.16 6.87
CA ALA A 43 -15.07 0.78 6.24
C ALA A 43 -15.71 1.51 5.03
N ARG A 44 -16.45 0.78 4.19
CA ARG A 44 -17.14 1.35 3.02
C ARG A 44 -18.32 2.24 3.41
N GLU A 45 -19.18 1.77 4.30
CA GLU A 45 -20.35 2.52 4.76
C GLU A 45 -19.93 3.80 5.48
N PHE A 46 -18.92 3.73 6.35
CA PHE A 46 -18.38 4.89 7.05
C PHE A 46 -17.89 5.96 6.07
N LEU A 47 -17.05 5.58 5.11
CA LEU A 47 -16.48 6.51 4.12
C LEU A 47 -17.52 7.02 3.11
N ALA A 48 -18.66 6.34 2.95
CA ALA A 48 -19.79 6.83 2.16
C ALA A 48 -20.65 7.84 2.93
N LEU A 49 -20.83 7.64 4.24
CA LEU A 49 -21.60 8.52 5.11
C LEU A 49 -20.84 9.81 5.45
N PHE A 50 -19.51 9.73 5.59
CA PHE A 50 -18.63 10.85 5.90
C PHE A 50 -17.70 11.13 4.71
N PRO A 51 -18.09 11.99 3.75
CA PRO A 51 -17.36 12.16 2.50
C PRO A 51 -16.01 12.87 2.63
N ASP A 52 -15.81 13.62 3.73
CA ASP A 52 -14.57 14.33 4.03
C ASP A 52 -14.01 13.94 5.42
N PRO A 53 -13.61 12.67 5.63
CA PRO A 53 -12.96 12.26 6.86
C PRO A 53 -11.50 12.76 6.90
N GLU A 54 -10.97 12.89 8.12
CA GLU A 54 -9.55 13.18 8.33
C GLU A 54 -8.66 12.15 7.61
N PRO A 55 -7.48 12.54 7.08
CA PRO A 55 -6.57 11.64 6.35
C PRO A 55 -6.23 10.36 7.12
N ASP A 56 -6.01 10.45 8.42
CA ASP A 56 -5.65 9.30 9.27
C ASP A 56 -6.81 8.30 9.40
N VAL A 57 -8.05 8.78 9.38
CA VAL A 57 -9.26 7.94 9.35
C VAL A 57 -9.39 7.24 7.99
N ILE A 58 -9.17 7.96 6.89
CA ILE A 58 -9.16 7.39 5.54
C ILE A 58 -8.11 6.29 5.43
N LEU A 59 -6.88 6.59 5.88
CA LEU A 59 -5.76 5.65 5.92
C LEU A 59 -6.16 4.38 6.68
N SER A 60 -6.64 4.54 7.91
CA SER A 60 -6.94 3.41 8.79
C SER A 60 -8.05 2.52 8.24
N LEU A 61 -9.16 3.12 7.79
CA LEU A 61 -10.31 2.36 7.28
C LEU A 61 -10.00 1.68 5.93
N ARG A 62 -9.32 2.37 5.00
CA ARG A 62 -8.96 1.76 3.70
C ARG A 62 -7.88 0.70 3.83
N ARG A 63 -6.91 0.87 4.73
CA ARG A 63 -5.92 -0.17 5.03
C ARG A 63 -6.62 -1.40 5.61
N GLY A 64 -7.53 -1.19 6.57
CA GLY A 64 -8.29 -2.27 7.15
C GLY A 64 -9.23 -3.00 6.18
N GLU A 65 -9.83 -2.27 5.24
CA GLU A 65 -10.58 -2.87 4.13
C GLU A 65 -9.65 -3.74 3.26
N GLY A 66 -8.48 -3.22 2.88
CA GLY A 66 -7.50 -3.94 2.07
C GLY A 66 -7.00 -5.23 2.74
N GLU A 67 -6.58 -5.16 4.00
CA GLU A 67 -6.15 -6.30 4.82
C GLU A 67 -7.24 -7.39 4.87
N SER A 68 -8.50 -6.99 5.12
CA SER A 68 -9.63 -7.91 5.25
C SER A 68 -9.97 -8.59 3.93
N LEU A 69 -10.00 -7.83 2.82
CA LEU A 69 -10.19 -8.39 1.48
C LEU A 69 -9.08 -9.36 1.12
N TRP A 70 -7.84 -9.08 1.55
CA TRP A 70 -6.72 -9.98 1.33
C TRP A 70 -6.88 -11.31 2.08
N ALA A 71 -7.24 -11.23 3.36
CA ALA A 71 -7.52 -12.38 4.22
C ALA A 71 -8.66 -13.25 3.66
N LEU A 72 -9.70 -12.63 3.11
CA LEU A 72 -10.80 -13.30 2.40
C LEU A 72 -10.41 -13.87 1.02
N GLY A 73 -9.16 -13.71 0.59
CA GLY A 73 -8.68 -14.18 -0.72
C GLY A 73 -9.11 -13.31 -1.91
N ARG A 74 -9.80 -12.19 -1.67
CA ARG A 74 -10.30 -11.24 -2.67
C ARG A 74 -9.22 -10.25 -3.11
N ARG A 75 -8.09 -10.80 -3.56
CA ARG A 75 -6.84 -10.05 -3.82
C ARG A 75 -7.00 -8.89 -4.81
N GLN A 76 -7.75 -9.10 -5.89
CA GLN A 76 -7.93 -8.05 -6.90
C GLN A 76 -8.65 -6.82 -6.33
N GLU A 77 -9.62 -7.04 -5.44
CA GLU A 77 -10.32 -5.95 -4.76
C GLU A 77 -9.41 -5.26 -3.74
N ALA A 78 -8.66 -6.03 -2.96
CA ALA A 78 -7.69 -5.48 -2.01
C ALA A 78 -6.65 -4.58 -2.70
N GLU A 79 -6.10 -5.05 -3.83
CA GLU A 79 -5.18 -4.29 -4.67
C GLU A 79 -5.80 -2.97 -5.16
N ALA A 80 -7.06 -2.99 -5.58
CA ALA A 80 -7.75 -1.79 -6.02
C ALA A 80 -7.94 -0.78 -4.87
N VAL A 81 -8.24 -1.27 -3.66
CA VAL A 81 -8.35 -0.42 -2.46
C VAL A 81 -7.02 0.25 -2.14
N TYR A 82 -5.92 -0.50 -2.12
CA TYR A 82 -4.60 0.08 -1.86
C TYR A 82 -4.13 1.02 -2.98
N ALA A 83 -4.37 0.67 -4.24
CA ALA A 83 -4.06 1.54 -5.36
C ALA A 83 -4.78 2.89 -5.25
N ALA A 84 -6.08 2.88 -4.96
CA ALA A 84 -6.86 4.08 -4.73
C ALA A 84 -6.39 4.86 -3.48
N LEU A 85 -5.98 4.15 -2.42
CA LEU A 85 -5.47 4.76 -1.20
C LEU A 85 -4.18 5.56 -1.46
N VAL A 86 -3.19 4.98 -2.15
CA VAL A 86 -1.93 5.68 -2.46
C VAL A 86 -2.09 6.74 -3.56
N GLU A 87 -3.18 6.72 -4.32
CA GLU A 87 -3.54 7.83 -5.20
C GLU A 87 -4.14 9.00 -4.42
N ARG A 88 -5.00 8.71 -3.44
CA ARG A 88 -5.65 9.73 -2.59
C ARG A 88 -4.68 10.33 -1.58
N LEU A 89 -3.81 9.52 -0.99
CA LEU A 89 -2.83 9.91 0.03
C LEU A 89 -1.41 9.54 -0.44
N PRO A 90 -0.88 10.21 -1.49
CA PRO A 90 0.33 9.78 -2.18
C PRO A 90 1.62 9.94 -1.37
N ASP A 91 1.58 10.77 -0.33
CA ASP A 91 2.71 11.04 0.56
C ASP A 91 2.58 10.33 1.92
N GLU A 92 1.59 9.47 2.08
CA GLU A 92 1.35 8.72 3.33
C GLU A 92 2.13 7.39 3.34
N GLY A 93 3.21 7.31 4.11
CA GLY A 93 4.13 6.17 4.12
C GLY A 93 3.43 4.86 4.53
N TRP A 94 2.54 4.94 5.51
CA TRP A 94 1.81 3.77 6.02
C TRP A 94 0.81 3.17 5.03
N ALA A 95 0.39 3.91 4.01
CA ALA A 95 -0.42 3.36 2.91
C ALA A 95 0.40 2.37 2.06
N TYR A 96 1.65 2.71 1.77
CA TYR A 96 2.56 1.84 1.02
C TYR A 96 3.07 0.68 1.86
N ILE A 97 3.39 0.91 3.13
CA ILE A 97 3.80 -0.15 4.06
C ILE A 97 2.70 -1.20 4.16
N GLY A 98 1.47 -0.79 4.49
CA GLY A 98 0.33 -1.70 4.62
C GLY A 98 0.07 -2.52 3.36
N TRP A 99 0.21 -1.91 2.18
CA TRP A 99 0.10 -2.63 0.90
C TRP A 99 1.24 -3.63 0.70
N SER A 100 2.48 -3.21 0.96
CA SER A 100 3.65 -4.08 0.80
C SER A 100 3.64 -5.28 1.75
N ASP A 101 3.12 -5.11 2.97
CA ASP A 101 3.06 -6.16 3.99
C ASP A 101 2.21 -7.35 3.56
N GLN A 102 1.18 -7.10 2.74
CA GLN A 102 0.29 -8.15 2.21
C GLN A 102 1.02 -9.19 1.35
N TYR A 103 2.21 -8.85 0.85
CA TYR A 103 2.97 -9.68 -0.08
C TYR A 103 3.96 -10.63 0.57
N TYR A 104 4.37 -10.37 1.81
CA TYR A 104 5.43 -11.15 2.45
C TYR A 104 5.25 -11.35 3.96
N LEU A 105 4.52 -10.49 4.67
CA LEU A 105 4.29 -10.64 6.11
C LEU A 105 2.94 -11.26 6.44
N CYS A 106 1.88 -10.88 5.74
CA CYS A 106 0.54 -11.42 5.95
C CYS A 106 0.31 -12.72 5.15
N ASN A 107 1.37 -13.53 5.00
CA ASN A 107 1.32 -14.70 4.13
C ASN A 107 0.42 -15.80 4.72
N THR A 108 -0.35 -16.43 3.84
CA THR A 108 -1.15 -17.63 4.18
C THR A 108 -0.42 -18.86 3.68
N PRO A 109 -0.54 -20.04 4.34
CA PRO A 109 0.26 -21.23 4.03
C PRO A 109 0.24 -21.66 2.56
N ASP A 110 -0.84 -21.33 1.84
CA ASP A 110 -1.06 -21.72 0.44
C ASP A 110 -0.45 -20.74 -0.58
N ARG A 111 0.29 -19.71 -0.14
CA ARG A 111 0.82 -18.68 -1.03
C ARG A 111 2.31 -18.45 -0.80
N PRO A 112 3.13 -18.43 -1.87
CA PRO A 112 4.52 -18.05 -1.73
C PRO A 112 4.64 -16.53 -1.56
N GLU A 113 5.61 -16.10 -0.76
CA GLU A 113 5.97 -14.69 -0.58
C GLU A 113 6.40 -14.08 -1.92
N ASP A 114 5.99 -12.84 -2.17
CA ASP A 114 6.37 -12.07 -3.36
C ASP A 114 7.05 -10.78 -2.92
N TYR A 115 8.27 -10.96 -2.40
CA TYR A 115 9.16 -9.90 -1.95
C TYR A 115 9.41 -8.83 -3.01
N ARG A 116 9.39 -9.21 -4.28
CA ARG A 116 9.64 -8.30 -5.41
C ARG A 116 8.54 -7.26 -5.52
N ARG A 117 7.29 -7.69 -5.37
CA ARG A 117 6.16 -6.76 -5.40
C ARG A 117 6.10 -5.85 -4.18
N ALA A 118 6.42 -6.39 -3.00
CA ALA A 118 6.59 -5.57 -1.79
C ALA A 118 7.69 -4.50 -1.97
N GLU A 119 8.85 -4.89 -2.54
CA GLU A 119 9.95 -3.97 -2.84
C GLU A 119 9.51 -2.85 -3.79
N ALA A 120 8.81 -3.19 -4.87
CA ALA A 120 8.33 -2.20 -5.84
C ALA A 120 7.41 -1.15 -5.20
N ILE A 121 6.52 -1.56 -4.29
CA ILE A 121 5.62 -0.65 -3.57
C ILE A 121 6.41 0.29 -2.64
N LEU A 122 7.32 -0.25 -1.82
CA LEU A 122 8.13 0.55 -0.90
C LEU A 122 9.07 1.50 -1.63
N ARG A 123 9.70 1.04 -2.71
CA ARG A 123 10.51 1.92 -3.58
C ARG A 123 9.67 3.03 -4.20
N ARG A 124 8.44 2.76 -4.64
CA ARG A 124 7.53 3.78 -5.18
C ARG A 124 7.29 4.89 -4.14
N ALA A 125 7.08 4.52 -2.87
CA ALA A 125 6.94 5.48 -1.78
C ALA A 125 8.20 6.35 -1.64
N LEU A 126 9.39 5.76 -1.61
CA LEU A 126 10.66 6.50 -1.44
C LEU A 126 10.98 7.49 -2.57
N HIS A 127 10.35 7.37 -3.74
CA HIS A 127 10.47 8.35 -4.82
C HIS A 127 9.63 9.62 -4.58
N ARG A 128 8.72 9.61 -3.60
CA ARG A 128 7.92 10.78 -3.21
C ARG A 128 8.81 11.77 -2.44
N PRO A 129 8.88 13.05 -2.86
CA PRO A 129 9.73 14.05 -2.21
C PRO A 129 9.24 14.39 -0.79
N ASP A 130 7.92 14.42 -0.58
CA ASP A 130 7.29 14.88 0.65
C ASP A 130 6.70 13.72 1.48
N LEU A 131 7.18 12.48 1.23
CA LEU A 131 6.75 11.27 1.96
C LEU A 131 6.85 11.47 3.49
N ARG A 132 5.73 11.28 4.17
CA ARG A 132 5.61 11.12 5.62
C ARG A 132 6.13 9.75 6.03
N ASP A 133 6.62 9.63 7.26
CA ASP A 133 7.05 8.35 7.83
C ASP A 133 8.09 7.61 6.98
N ARG A 134 8.94 8.40 6.30
CA ARG A 134 9.98 7.86 5.43
C ARG A 134 10.94 6.93 6.17
N GLY A 135 11.21 7.20 7.46
CA GLY A 135 11.98 6.30 8.32
C GLY A 135 11.33 4.92 8.39
N ASP A 136 10.04 4.85 8.71
CA ASP A 136 9.28 3.60 8.77
C ASP A 136 9.29 2.85 7.43
N VAL A 137 9.21 3.57 6.30
CA VAL A 137 9.30 2.96 4.95
C VAL A 137 10.69 2.38 4.69
N LEU A 138 11.76 3.07 5.13
CA LEU A 138 13.13 2.56 5.01
C LEU A 138 13.36 1.35 5.91
N ASP A 139 12.89 1.39 7.15
CA ASP A 139 12.96 0.27 8.08
C ASP A 139 12.20 -0.95 7.55
N ARG A 140 11.01 -0.71 6.98
CA ARG A 140 10.21 -1.75 6.34
C ARG A 140 10.97 -2.39 5.16
N LEU A 141 11.59 -1.57 4.30
CA LEU A 141 12.37 -2.05 3.15
C LEU A 141 13.64 -2.80 3.59
N ALA A 142 14.33 -2.35 4.63
CA ALA A 142 15.48 -3.05 5.20
C ALA A 142 15.07 -4.43 5.74
N ARG A 143 13.96 -4.49 6.48
CA ARG A 143 13.39 -5.76 6.95
C ARG A 143 13.02 -6.70 5.80
N LEU A 144 12.38 -6.18 4.76
CA LEU A 144 12.05 -6.94 3.56
C LEU A 144 13.30 -7.59 2.95
N TYR A 145 14.39 -6.83 2.75
CA TYR A 145 15.62 -7.39 2.21
C TYR A 145 16.29 -8.40 3.13
N ARG A 146 16.15 -8.25 4.44
CA ARG A 146 16.66 -9.22 5.41
C ARG A 146 15.95 -10.57 5.29
N GLU A 147 14.62 -10.55 5.25
CA GLU A 147 13.77 -11.74 5.09
C GLU A 147 13.97 -12.38 3.71
N TRP A 148 14.20 -11.56 2.69
CA TRP A 148 14.52 -12.02 1.33
C TRP A 148 16.01 -12.41 1.13
N HIS A 149 16.84 -12.35 2.17
CA HIS A 149 18.27 -12.69 2.11
C HIS A 149 19.09 -11.86 1.09
N ARG A 150 18.85 -10.54 1.06
CA ARG A 150 19.49 -9.54 0.17
C ARG A 150 20.34 -8.51 0.96
N PRO A 151 21.45 -8.93 1.58
CA PRO A 151 22.23 -8.06 2.46
C PRO A 151 22.90 -6.87 1.73
N GLU A 152 23.24 -7.03 0.44
CA GLU A 152 23.85 -5.98 -0.37
C GLU A 152 22.89 -4.82 -0.67
N GLU A 153 21.59 -5.11 -0.74
CA GLU A 153 20.51 -4.15 -0.89
C GLU A 153 20.03 -3.59 0.45
N GLN A 154 20.10 -4.38 1.53
CA GLN A 154 19.74 -3.99 2.89
C GLN A 154 20.69 -2.91 3.45
N ALA A 155 22.01 -3.14 3.40
CA ALA A 155 23.02 -2.26 3.99
C ALA A 155 22.89 -0.76 3.63
N PRO A 156 22.70 -0.35 2.35
CA PRO A 156 22.52 1.06 2.00
C PRO A 156 21.18 1.64 2.48
N VAL A 157 20.14 0.82 2.68
CA VAL A 157 18.83 1.25 3.20
C VAL A 157 18.92 1.48 4.71
N GLU A 158 19.51 0.54 5.46
CA GLU A 158 19.74 0.70 6.91
C GLU A 158 20.60 1.93 7.21
N ALA A 159 21.65 2.15 6.42
CA ALA A 159 22.47 3.36 6.55
C ALA A 159 21.68 4.66 6.34
N CYS A 160 20.61 4.65 5.54
CA CYS A 160 19.74 5.81 5.36
C CYS A 160 18.67 5.92 6.45
N ALA A 161 18.21 4.81 7.01
CA ALA A 161 17.22 4.80 8.09
C ALA A 161 17.79 5.40 9.39
N HIS A 162 19.08 5.18 9.66
CA HIS A 162 19.76 5.65 10.88
C HIS A 162 20.43 7.03 10.77
N ASP A 163 20.36 7.72 9.62
CA ASP A 163 21.01 9.03 9.40
C ASP A 163 20.04 10.21 9.63
N GLU A 164 19.88 10.61 10.89
CA GLU A 164 19.01 11.71 11.30
C GLU A 164 19.54 13.13 10.94
N GLY A 165 20.76 13.25 10.41
CA GLY A 165 21.46 14.55 10.29
C GLY A 165 22.02 14.94 8.92
N LYS A 166 22.33 13.99 8.03
CA LYS A 166 22.85 14.24 6.65
C LYS A 166 21.93 13.71 5.55
N GLY A 167 20.73 13.26 5.94
CA GLY A 167 19.86 12.34 5.22
C GLY A 167 19.43 12.73 3.80
N LYS A 168 19.35 14.02 3.43
CA LYS A 168 18.89 14.39 2.06
C LYS A 168 19.87 13.94 0.96
N SER A 169 21.18 13.94 1.23
CA SER A 169 22.20 13.56 0.24
C SER A 169 22.32 12.05 0.08
N GLY A 170 22.32 11.30 1.20
CA GLY A 170 22.33 9.84 1.24
C GLY A 170 21.05 9.25 0.63
N LEU A 171 19.89 9.76 1.04
CA LEU A 171 18.60 9.38 0.48
C LEU A 171 18.54 9.64 -1.03
N LYS A 172 18.99 10.81 -1.50
CA LYS A 172 18.99 11.10 -2.94
C LYS A 172 19.85 10.12 -3.73
N ARG A 173 21.02 9.72 -3.20
CA ARG A 173 21.86 8.67 -3.79
C ARG A 173 21.16 7.31 -3.76
N LEU A 174 20.55 6.93 -2.64
CA LEU A 174 19.79 5.69 -2.49
C LEU A 174 18.64 5.64 -3.49
N VAL A 175 17.74 6.62 -3.49
CA VAL A 175 16.61 6.70 -4.43
C VAL A 175 17.10 6.65 -5.88
N THR A 176 18.21 7.31 -6.21
CA THR A 176 18.82 7.22 -7.55
C THR A 176 19.29 5.81 -7.89
N ARG A 177 19.86 5.07 -6.93
CA ARG A 177 20.21 3.65 -7.10
C ARG A 177 18.95 2.77 -7.25
N LEU A 178 17.88 3.09 -6.52
CA LEU A 178 16.59 2.38 -6.56
C LEU A 178 15.77 2.69 -7.84
N LYS A 179 16.16 3.66 -8.67
CA LYS A 179 15.55 3.97 -9.98
C LYS A 179 15.80 2.90 -11.05
N GLY A 180 16.71 1.95 -10.83
CA GLY A 180 16.81 0.78 -11.69
C GLY A 180 15.48 0.02 -11.69
N PRO A 181 15.09 -0.64 -12.80
CA PRO A 181 13.89 -1.47 -12.80
C PRO A 181 14.00 -2.47 -11.65
N SER A 182 12.97 -2.54 -10.80
CA SER A 182 12.72 -3.79 -10.09
C SER A 182 12.59 -4.83 -11.19
N ASP A 183 13.26 -5.97 -11.07
CA ASP A 183 13.26 -7.03 -12.10
C ASP A 183 11.88 -7.71 -12.27
N VAL A 184 10.79 -7.07 -11.84
CA VAL A 184 9.40 -7.50 -12.04
C VAL A 184 8.55 -6.33 -12.52
N GLU A 185 7.95 -6.57 -13.67
CA GLU A 185 6.87 -5.78 -14.23
C GLU A 185 5.72 -5.72 -13.21
N PRO A 186 5.21 -4.53 -12.82
CA PRO A 186 4.07 -4.45 -11.89
C PRO A 186 2.82 -5.16 -12.44
N ALA A 187 1.75 -5.29 -11.66
CA ALA A 187 0.55 -5.88 -12.25
C ALA A 187 -0.08 -4.94 -13.29
N PRO A 188 -0.63 -5.51 -14.37
CA PRO A 188 -1.71 -4.92 -15.13
C PRO A 188 -2.70 -4.07 -14.31
N PRO A 189 -2.90 -2.78 -14.62
CA PRO A 189 -4.06 -2.06 -14.10
C PRO A 189 -5.34 -2.66 -14.71
N PRO A 190 -6.48 -2.58 -14.01
CA PRO A 190 -7.76 -3.10 -14.49
C PRO A 190 -8.21 -2.45 -15.81
N VAL A 191 -7.84 -1.18 -16.02
CA VAL A 191 -7.99 -0.49 -17.30
C VAL A 191 -6.62 -0.35 -17.93
N ARG A 192 -6.42 -0.99 -19.10
CA ARG A 192 -5.16 -0.88 -19.84
C ARG A 192 -4.94 0.55 -20.32
N PRO A 193 -3.72 1.12 -20.19
CA PRO A 193 -3.40 2.40 -20.78
C PRO A 193 -3.68 2.40 -22.29
N GLN A 194 -4.01 3.56 -22.85
CA GLN A 194 -4.15 3.67 -24.29
C GLN A 194 -2.80 3.48 -25.00
N ARG A 195 -2.86 3.13 -26.29
CA ARG A 195 -1.70 2.78 -27.13
C ARG A 195 -0.49 3.72 -26.98
N ASN A 196 -0.74 5.03 -26.86
CA ASN A 196 0.31 6.05 -26.78
C ASN A 196 0.58 6.58 -25.36
N GLU A 197 -0.19 6.15 -24.36
CA GLU A 197 0.00 6.55 -22.97
C GLU A 197 1.25 5.89 -22.35
N PRO A 198 1.80 6.44 -21.27
CA PRO A 198 2.85 5.80 -20.50
C PRO A 198 2.46 4.37 -20.10
N CYS A 199 3.39 3.43 -20.22
CA CYS A 199 3.13 2.06 -19.83
C CYS A 199 2.92 1.97 -18.32
N TRP A 200 2.01 1.09 -17.90
CA TRP A 200 1.69 0.84 -16.50
C TRP A 200 2.88 0.33 -15.67
N CYS A 201 3.96 -0.13 -16.33
CA CYS A 201 5.18 -0.59 -15.68
C CYS A 201 6.13 0.52 -15.21
N ALA A 202 5.76 1.79 -15.39
CA ALA A 202 6.60 2.94 -15.07
C ALA A 202 7.99 2.95 -15.74
N SER A 203 8.20 2.17 -16.80
CA SER A 203 9.47 2.11 -17.56
C SER A 203 9.80 3.39 -18.34
N GLY A 204 8.90 4.38 -18.36
CA GLY A 204 9.00 5.57 -19.20
C GLY A 204 8.70 5.33 -20.69
N LYS A 205 8.45 4.08 -21.11
CA LYS A 205 8.08 3.74 -22.50
C LYS A 205 6.57 3.90 -22.72
N LYS A 206 6.16 4.22 -23.96
CA LYS A 206 4.75 4.17 -24.38
C LYS A 206 4.23 2.73 -24.30
N TYR A 207 2.96 2.56 -23.92
CA TYR A 207 2.35 1.24 -23.74
C TYR A 207 2.54 0.31 -24.94
N LYS A 208 2.38 0.82 -26.17
CA LYS A 208 2.62 0.07 -27.42
C LYS A 208 4.03 -0.49 -27.62
N HIS A 209 5.03 0.08 -26.96
CA HIS A 209 6.43 -0.31 -27.05
C HIS A 209 6.90 -1.06 -25.80
N CYS A 210 5.97 -1.47 -24.96
CA CYS A 210 6.24 -2.16 -23.72
C CYS A 210 5.26 -3.33 -23.57
N HIS A 211 4.25 -3.24 -22.70
CA HIS A 211 3.43 -4.41 -22.32
C HIS A 211 2.24 -4.72 -23.22
N MET A 212 1.88 -3.84 -24.16
CA MET A 212 0.67 -3.98 -24.98
C MET A 212 0.56 -5.30 -25.75
N GLN A 213 1.68 -5.86 -26.23
CA GLN A 213 1.65 -7.14 -26.94
C GLN A 213 1.50 -8.34 -25.99
N SER A 214 2.10 -8.26 -24.81
CA SER A 214 2.00 -9.31 -23.78
C SER A 214 0.57 -9.36 -23.22
N ASP A 215 0.04 -8.21 -22.83
CA ASP A 215 -1.31 -8.06 -22.30
C ASP A 215 -2.39 -8.58 -23.26
N ARG A 216 -2.28 -8.23 -24.55
CA ARG A 216 -3.18 -8.71 -25.61
C ARG A 216 -3.15 -10.22 -25.81
N LYS A 217 -2.04 -10.90 -25.48
CA LYS A 217 -1.95 -12.37 -25.55
C LYS A 217 -2.61 -13.02 -24.34
N HIS A 218 -2.50 -12.40 -23.17
CA HIS A 218 -3.16 -12.87 -21.94
C HIS A 218 -4.68 -12.69 -21.97
N GLU A 219 -5.19 -11.62 -22.59
CA GLU A 219 -6.64 -11.38 -22.74
C GLU A 219 -7.34 -12.30 -23.78
N ARG A 220 -6.56 -13.01 -24.60
CA ARG A 220 -7.06 -13.93 -25.64
C ARG A 220 -7.08 -15.40 -25.22
N ARG A 221 -6.61 -15.70 -24.01
CA ARG A 221 -6.62 -17.03 -23.40
C ARG A 221 -7.74 -17.09 -22.37
#